data_AF-F2JXF0-F1
#
_entry.id   AF-F2JXF0-F1
#
_cell.length_a   1.000
_cell.length_b   1.000
_cell.length_c   1.000
_cell.angle_alpha   90.00
_cell.angle_beta   90.00
_cell.angle_gamma   90.00
#
_symmetry.space_group_name_H-M   'P 1'
#
loop_
_entity.id
_entity.type
_entity.pdbx_description
1 polymer ?
#
loop_
_entity_poly.entity_id
_entity_poly.type
_entity_poly.pdbx_seq_one_letter_code
_entity_poly.pdbx_strand_id
1 'polypeptide(L)'
;MENINRLFSTATFLYGIHKDKSVAEETYRKLYPVLVSTIRRQGRDSQQAKDLLSLMGSLPSYGVQRRNFKRRYIDNVSGWKKLPEDPKNFPYGYWY
;
A
#
# COMPACT_ATOMS: atom_id res chain seq x y z
N MET A 1 -13.50 -13.62 -9.16
CA MET A 1 -12.04 -13.39 -9.20
C MET A 1 -11.62 -12.32 -10.21
N GLU A 2 -12.50 -11.88 -11.11
CA GLU A 2 -12.20 -10.93 -12.20
C GLU A 2 -11.87 -9.49 -11.74
N ASN A 3 -12.43 -9.03 -10.62
CA ASN A 3 -12.22 -7.67 -10.11
C ASN A 3 -10.81 -7.42 -9.52
N ILE A 4 -10.20 -8.45 -8.93
CA ILE A 4 -8.88 -8.34 -8.29
C ILE A 4 -7.79 -8.20 -9.37
N ASN A 5 -7.90 -8.97 -10.45
CA ASN A 5 -6.95 -8.90 -11.57
C ASN A 5 -6.97 -7.53 -12.28
N ARG A 6 -8.15 -6.90 -12.41
CA ARG A 6 -8.26 -5.51 -12.89
C ARG A 6 -7.62 -4.53 -11.91
N LEU A 7 -7.83 -4.68 -10.61
CA LEU A 7 -7.17 -3.84 -9.58
C LEU A 7 -5.65 -3.95 -9.66
N PHE A 8 -5.10 -5.17 -9.80
CA PHE A 8 -3.66 -5.40 -9.99
C PHE A 8 -3.13 -4.83 -11.30
N SER A 9 -3.85 -4.95 -12.42
CA SER A 9 -3.43 -4.36 -13.70
C SER A 9 -3.46 -2.83 -13.64
N THR A 10 -4.44 -2.25 -12.95
CA THR A 10 -4.52 -0.80 -12.73
C THR A 10 -3.40 -0.33 -11.82
N ALA A 11 -3.11 -1.05 -10.73
CA ALA A 11 -2.00 -0.74 -9.83
C ALA A 11 -0.63 -0.85 -10.53
N THR A 12 -0.45 -1.83 -11.41
CA THR A 12 0.76 -2.01 -12.23
C THR A 12 0.90 -0.91 -13.29
N PHE A 13 -0.20 -0.43 -13.89
CA PHE A 13 -0.18 0.72 -14.79
C PHE A 13 0.17 2.03 -14.05
N LEU A 14 -0.34 2.21 -12.83
CA LEU A 14 -0.04 3.35 -11.97
C LEU A 14 1.39 3.34 -11.41
N TYR A 15 2.00 2.16 -11.27
CA TYR A 15 3.39 1.95 -10.83
C TYR A 15 4.41 2.77 -11.65
N GLY A 16 4.12 3.04 -12.92
CA GLY A 16 4.99 3.83 -13.81
C GLY A 16 4.89 5.36 -13.64
N ILE A 17 3.87 5.88 -12.93
CA ILE A 17 3.49 7.31 -13.00
C ILE A 17 3.72 8.08 -11.67
N HIS A 18 4.29 7.46 -10.63
CA HIS A 18 4.31 8.10 -9.30
C HIS A 18 5.29 9.29 -9.13
N LYS A 19 4.83 10.48 -9.56
CA LYS A 19 5.17 11.80 -9.01
C LYS A 19 3.98 12.52 -8.35
N ASP A 20 2.74 12.05 -8.56
CA ASP A 20 1.54 12.75 -8.07
C ASP A 20 1.00 12.17 -6.74
N LYS A 21 0.95 13.03 -5.71
CA LYS A 21 0.40 12.73 -4.38
C LYS A 21 -1.07 12.33 -4.44
N SER A 22 -1.88 13.00 -5.25
CA SER A 22 -3.34 12.78 -5.31
C SER A 22 -3.67 11.38 -5.80
N VAL A 23 -2.98 10.92 -6.85
CA VAL A 23 -3.10 9.57 -7.40
C VAL A 23 -2.65 8.52 -6.37
N ALA A 24 -1.56 8.77 -5.65
CA ALA A 24 -1.09 7.88 -4.60
C ALA A 24 -2.11 7.77 -3.44
N GLU A 25 -2.71 8.88 -3.03
CA GLU A 25 -3.77 8.90 -2.01
C GLU A 25 -5.03 8.17 -2.46
N GLU A 26 -5.48 8.39 -3.69
CA GLU A 26 -6.64 7.68 -4.23
C GLU A 26 -6.39 6.17 -4.32
N THR A 27 -5.21 5.78 -4.80
CA THR A 27 -4.79 4.38 -4.90
C THR A 27 -4.73 3.74 -3.52
N TYR A 28 -4.17 4.44 -2.53
CA TYR A 28 -4.12 3.98 -1.15
C TYR A 28 -5.52 3.69 -0.60
N ARG A 29 -6.46 4.61 -0.78
CA ARG A 29 -7.86 4.46 -0.30
C ARG A 29 -8.55 3.25 -0.91
N LYS A 30 -8.25 2.91 -2.16
CA LYS A 30 -8.77 1.70 -2.83
C LYS A 30 -8.11 0.42 -2.30
N LEU A 31 -6.80 0.43 -2.08
CA LEU A 31 -6.05 -0.75 -1.66
C LEU A 31 -6.19 -1.08 -0.17
N TYR A 32 -6.29 -0.09 0.72
CA TYR A 32 -6.38 -0.30 2.16
C TYR A 32 -7.46 -1.29 2.61
N PRO A 33 -8.76 -1.14 2.24
CA PRO A 33 -9.78 -2.10 2.65
C PRO A 33 -9.55 -3.50 2.07
N VAL A 34 -8.98 -3.60 0.85
CA VAL A 34 -8.64 -4.87 0.20
C VAL A 34 -7.51 -5.57 0.95
N LEU A 35 -6.47 -4.84 1.35
CA LEU A 35 -5.37 -5.34 2.17
C LEU A 35 -5.88 -5.87 3.51
N VAL A 36 -6.66 -5.06 4.24
CA VAL A 36 -7.18 -5.44 5.56
C VAL A 36 -8.05 -6.69 5.47
N SER A 37 -8.95 -6.76 4.48
CA SER A 37 -9.81 -7.92 4.25
C SER A 37 -8.99 -9.17 3.88
N THR A 38 -7.97 -9.02 3.02
CA THR A 38 -7.11 -10.12 2.59
C THR A 38 -6.32 -10.69 3.75
N ILE A 39 -5.67 -9.84 4.56
CA ILE A 39 -4.90 -10.27 5.73
C ILE A 39 -5.82 -10.96 6.75
N ARG A 40 -7.03 -10.45 6.97
CA ARG A 40 -8.00 -11.08 7.90
C ARG A 40 -8.45 -12.46 7.44
N ARG A 41 -8.60 -12.68 6.12
CA ARG A 41 -9.11 -13.94 5.56
C ARG A 41 -8.02 -14.98 5.31
N GLN A 42 -6.83 -14.54 4.89
CA GLN A 42 -5.79 -15.41 4.36
C GLN A 42 -4.48 -15.35 5.15
N GLY A 43 -4.40 -14.46 6.14
CA GLY A 43 -3.18 -14.19 6.87
C GLY A 43 -2.27 -13.21 6.13
N ARG A 44 -1.38 -12.56 6.89
CA ARG A 44 -0.41 -11.59 6.34
C ARG A 44 0.57 -12.23 5.36
N ASP A 45 0.95 -13.48 5.61
CA ASP A 45 2.02 -14.13 4.87
C ASP A 45 1.53 -14.87 3.61
N SER A 46 0.22 -14.78 3.31
CA SER A 46 -0.32 -15.25 2.03
C SER A 46 0.29 -14.48 0.87
N GLN A 47 0.36 -15.11 -0.30
CA GLN A 47 0.92 -14.46 -1.49
C GLN A 47 0.14 -13.19 -1.85
N GLN A 48 -1.20 -13.23 -1.82
CA GLN A 48 -2.02 -12.06 -2.12
C GLN A 48 -1.77 -10.90 -1.13
N ALA A 49 -1.60 -11.19 0.16
CA ALA A 49 -1.29 -10.17 1.15
C ALA A 49 0.10 -9.56 0.93
N LYS A 50 1.11 -10.38 0.60
CA LYS A 50 2.46 -9.92 0.26
C LYS A 50 2.46 -9.03 -0.98
N ASP A 51 1.70 -9.38 -2.01
CA ASP A 51 1.59 -8.58 -3.24
C ASP A 51 0.93 -7.22 -2.95
N LEU A 52 -0.16 -7.20 -2.17
CA LEU A 52 -0.82 -5.95 -1.75
C LEU A 52 0.07 -5.09 -0.86
N LEU A 53 0.81 -5.69 0.08
CA LEU A 53 1.79 -4.97 0.91
C LEU A 53 2.91 -4.37 0.06
N SER A 54 3.39 -5.09 -0.95
CA SER A 54 4.40 -4.59 -1.89
C SER A 54 3.87 -3.38 -2.68
N LEU A 55 2.64 -3.47 -3.21
CA LEU A 55 1.96 -2.36 -3.88
C LEU A 55 1.84 -1.14 -2.95
N MET A 56 1.33 -1.33 -1.72
CA MET A 56 1.21 -0.26 -0.73
C MET A 56 2.57 0.39 -0.41
N GLY A 57 3.63 -0.42 -0.29
CA GLY A 57 5.00 0.05 -0.07
C GLY A 57 5.61 0.83 -1.24
N SER A 58 4.99 0.82 -2.42
CA SER A 58 5.44 1.57 -3.59
C SER A 58 4.79 2.95 -3.72
N LEU A 59 3.68 3.20 -3.03
CA LEU A 59 2.91 4.45 -3.16
C LEU A 59 3.61 5.71 -2.63
N PRO A 60 4.33 5.69 -1.50
CA PRO A 60 4.99 6.90 -1.00
C PRO A 60 6.03 7.42 -1.99
N SER A 61 6.31 8.73 -1.92
CA SER A 61 7.32 9.36 -2.77
C SER A 61 8.68 8.69 -2.62
N TYR A 62 9.41 8.61 -3.73
CA TYR A 62 10.72 7.97 -3.79
C TYR A 62 11.71 8.54 -2.75
N GLY A 63 12.66 7.71 -2.33
CA GLY A 63 13.71 8.11 -1.39
C GLY A 63 13.36 7.79 0.06
N VAL A 64 13.64 8.75 0.96
CA VAL A 64 13.58 8.55 2.41
C VAL A 64 12.17 8.19 2.90
N GLN A 65 11.14 8.84 2.34
CA GLN A 65 9.74 8.59 2.70
C GLN A 65 9.34 7.15 2.43
N ARG A 66 9.56 6.65 1.20
CA ARG A 66 9.30 5.25 0.84
C ARG A 66 10.09 4.27 1.69
N ARG A 67 11.37 4.53 1.94
CA ARG A 67 12.21 3.68 2.80
C ARG A 67 11.65 3.58 4.22
N ASN A 68 11.28 4.71 4.81
CA ASN A 68 10.71 4.77 6.15
C ASN A 68 9.35 4.06 6.21
N PHE A 69 8.51 4.26 5.20
CA PHE A 69 7.22 3.59 5.06
C PHE A 69 7.38 2.07 5.04
N LYS A 70 8.21 1.54 4.14
CA LYS A 70 8.44 0.10 4.01
C LYS A 70 8.91 -0.50 5.33
N ARG A 71 9.94 0.11 5.95
CA ARG A 71 10.48 -0.35 7.23
C ARG A 71 9.44 -0.40 8.34
N ARG A 72 8.56 0.60 8.43
CA ARG A 72 7.57 0.71 9.52
C ARG A 72 6.34 -0.16 9.30
N TYR A 73 5.80 -0.16 8.09
CA TYR A 73 4.47 -0.70 7.81
C TYR A 73 4.50 -2.04 7.07
N ILE A 74 5.53 -2.27 6.24
CA ILE A 74 5.59 -3.44 5.37
C ILE A 74 6.50 -4.52 5.96
N ASP A 75 7.77 -4.17 6.22
CA ASP A 75 8.80 -5.13 6.62
C ASP A 75 8.57 -5.62 8.06
N ASN A 76 7.99 -4.79 8.92
CA ASN A 76 7.55 -5.20 10.25
C ASN A 76 6.30 -6.08 10.15
N VAL A 77 6.36 -7.30 10.70
CA VAL A 77 5.25 -8.27 10.73
C VAL A 77 3.95 -7.68 11.28
N SER A 78 4.04 -6.81 12.28
CA SER A 78 2.87 -6.12 12.88
C SER A 78 2.63 -4.72 12.30
N GLY A 79 3.50 -4.24 11.41
CA GLY A 79 3.52 -2.88 10.88
C GLY A 79 2.23 -2.50 10.16
N TRP A 80 1.64 -3.43 9.41
CA TRP A 80 0.42 -3.20 8.63
C TRP A 80 -0.76 -2.75 9.50
N LYS A 81 -0.79 -3.13 10.80
CA LYS A 81 -1.83 -2.70 11.76
C LYS A 81 -1.73 -1.22 12.10
N LYS A 82 -0.60 -0.57 11.80
CA LYS A 82 -0.34 0.85 12.07
C LYS A 82 -0.63 1.72 10.85
N LEU A 83 -1.01 1.13 9.71
CA LEU A 83 -1.44 1.87 8.54
C LEU A 83 -2.72 2.66 8.90
N PRO A 84 -2.75 3.99 8.68
CA PRO A 84 -3.95 4.77 8.86
C PRO A 84 -4.95 4.46 7.75
N GLU A 85 -6.25 4.59 8.03
CA GLU A 85 -7.28 4.44 7.00
C GLU A 85 -7.25 5.57 5.97
N ASP A 86 -6.97 6.81 6.41
CA ASP A 86 -6.75 7.96 5.53
C ASP A 86 -5.24 8.21 5.33
N PRO A 87 -4.72 8.26 4.09
CA PRO A 87 -3.31 8.53 3.82
C PRO A 87 -2.86 9.93 4.26
N LYS A 88 -3.78 10.88 4.48
CA LYS A 88 -3.44 12.20 5.04
C LYS A 88 -2.98 12.15 6.49
N ASN A 89 -3.24 11.04 7.18
CA ASN A 89 -2.85 10.83 8.57
C ASN A 89 -1.47 10.16 8.72
N PHE A 90 -0.71 10.00 7.63
CA PHE A 90 0.67 9.52 7.73
C PHE A 90 1.56 10.55 8.42
N PRO A 91 2.45 10.13 9.33
CA PRO A 91 3.44 11.02 9.93
C PRO A 91 4.41 11.59 8.88
N TYR A 92 4.96 12.77 9.18
CA TYR A 92 6.02 13.38 8.38
C TYR A 92 7.18 12.41 8.12
N GLY A 93 7.68 12.39 6.89
CA GLY A 93 8.80 11.54 6.49
C GLY A 93 8.44 10.07 6.23
N TYR A 94 7.15 9.71 6.22
CA TYR A 94 6.63 8.40 5.79
C TYR A 94 5.73 8.50 4.56
N TRP A 95 5.28 9.71 4.21
CA TRP A 95 4.39 10.01 3.10
C TRP A 95 4.73 11.40 2.52
N TYR A 96 4.05 11.76 1.42
CA TYR A 96 4.20 13.03 0.70
C TYR A 96 4.01 14.25 1.61
#